data_AF-A0A343JFH5-F1
#
_entry.id   AF-A0A343JFH5-F1
#
_cell.length_a   1.000
_cell.length_b   1.000
_cell.length_c   1.000
_cell.angle_alpha   90.00
_cell.angle_beta   90.00
_cell.angle_gamma   90.00
#
_symmetry.space_group_name_H-M   'P 1'
#
loop_
_entity.id
_entity.type
_entity.pdbx_description
1 polymer ?
#
loop_
_entity_poly.entity_id
_entity_poly.type
_entity_poly.pdbx_seq_one_letter_code
_entity_poly.pdbx_strand_id
1 'polypeptide(L)'
;MKGTTIVILLSSIGFIIIGLVYLRSKGIRKSFEESNIYKNTDKYIKINGLSNLILGMLGILIGIIDYFSIFTSKYIVILFIALILVQSIIHKIISKNNRNI
;
A
#
# COMPACT_ATOMS: atom_id res chain seq x y z
N MET A 1 -17.82 -11.34 -13.02
CA MET A 1 -17.07 -10.27 -12.32
C MET A 1 -16.70 -9.20 -13.32
N LYS A 2 -16.81 -7.92 -12.96
CA LYS A 2 -16.35 -6.84 -13.83
C LYS A 2 -14.81 -6.89 -13.89
N GLY A 3 -14.21 -6.56 -15.03
CA GLY A 3 -12.75 -6.52 -15.15
C GLY A 3 -12.11 -5.58 -14.14
N THR A 4 -12.76 -4.45 -13.84
CA THR A 4 -12.37 -3.49 -12.79
C THR A 4 -12.26 -4.12 -11.42
N THR A 5 -13.22 -4.97 -11.04
CA THR A 5 -13.23 -5.70 -9.78
C THR A 5 -11.99 -6.57 -9.65
N ILE A 6 -11.66 -7.32 -10.69
CA ILE A 6 -10.50 -8.23 -10.71
C ILE A 6 -9.21 -7.42 -10.52
N VAL A 7 -9.06 -6.32 -11.27
CA VAL A 7 -7.87 -5.46 -11.19
C VAL A 7 -7.72 -4.86 -9.78
N ILE A 8 -8.80 -4.36 -9.18
CA ILE A 8 -8.78 -3.79 -7.83
C ILE A 8 -8.36 -4.88 -6.81
N LEU A 9 -8.98 -6.05 -6.87
CA LEU A 9 -8.69 -7.14 -5.92
C LEU A 9 -7.26 -7.67 -6.06
N LEU A 10 -6.76 -7.88 -7.28
CA LEU A 10 -5.38 -8.33 -7.50
C LEU A 10 -4.37 -7.30 -7.02
N SER A 11 -4.60 -6.01 -7.32
CA SER A 11 -3.74 -4.92 -6.83
C SER A 11 -3.73 -4.88 -5.31
N SER A 12 -4.89 -5.06 -4.69
CA SER A 12 -5.06 -5.06 -3.23
C SER A 12 -4.33 -6.21 -2.56
N ILE A 13 -4.39 -7.41 -3.15
CA ILE A 13 -3.60 -8.57 -2.70
C ILE A 13 -2.10 -8.26 -2.81
N GLY A 14 -1.66 -7.64 -3.90
CA GLY A 14 -0.27 -7.17 -4.07
C GLY A 14 0.18 -6.26 -2.94
N PHE A 15 -0.63 -5.25 -2.59
CA PHE A 15 -0.35 -4.36 -1.44
C PHE A 15 -0.28 -5.11 -0.12
N ILE A 16 -1.17 -6.08 0.12
CA ILE A 16 -1.11 -6.91 1.33
C ILE A 16 0.19 -7.71 1.40
N ILE A 17 0.57 -8.36 0.29
CA ILE A 17 1.82 -9.13 0.20
C ILE A 17 3.02 -8.22 0.49
N ILE A 18 3.10 -7.05 -0.16
CA ILE A 18 4.18 -6.08 0.08
C ILE A 18 4.21 -5.65 1.55
N GLY A 19 3.05 -5.36 2.13
CA GLY A 19 2.93 -4.98 3.54
C GLY A 19 3.46 -6.06 4.48
N LEU A 20 3.10 -7.33 4.24
CA LEU A 20 3.60 -8.47 5.00
C LEU A 20 5.10 -8.67 4.81
N VAL A 21 5.61 -8.52 3.59
CA VAL A 21 7.04 -8.64 3.29
C VAL A 21 7.83 -7.60 4.06
N TYR A 22 7.41 -6.34 4.07
CA TYR A 22 8.05 -5.30 4.88
C TYR A 22 8.08 -5.69 6.36
N LEU A 23 6.96 -6.16 6.93
CA LEU A 23 6.86 -6.42 8.36
C LEU A 23 7.56 -7.72 8.82
N ARG A 24 7.72 -8.71 7.94
CA ARG A 24 8.22 -10.05 8.32
C ARG A 24 9.56 -10.42 7.71
N SER A 25 9.99 -9.78 6.64
CA SER A 25 11.23 -10.15 5.96
C SER A 25 12.46 -9.61 6.68
N LYS A 26 13.23 -10.52 7.28
CA LYS A 26 14.55 -10.21 7.85
C LYS A 26 15.53 -9.67 6.80
N GLY A 27 15.44 -10.16 5.56
CA GLY A 27 16.31 -9.73 4.46
C GLY A 27 16.08 -8.28 4.08
N ILE A 28 14.82 -7.84 3.97
CA ILE A 28 14.47 -6.44 3.70
C ILE A 28 14.97 -5.54 4.84
N ARG A 29 14.76 -5.96 6.09
CA ARG A 29 15.21 -5.20 7.26
C ARG A 29 16.72 -5.00 7.26
N LYS A 30 17.48 -6.08 7.09
CA LYS A 30 18.94 -6.04 7.01
C LYS A 30 19.43 -5.13 5.88
N SER A 31 18.82 -5.22 4.70
CA SER A 31 19.17 -4.36 3.55
C SER A 31 18.97 -2.87 3.85
N PHE A 32 17.88 -2.49 4.52
CA PHE A 32 17.67 -1.09 4.90
C PHE A 32 18.61 -0.63 6.01
N GLU A 33 18.92 -1.48 7.00
CA GLU A 33 19.90 -1.19 8.05
C GLU A 33 21.29 -0.96 7.46
N GLU A 34 21.76 -1.84 6.57
CA GLU A 34 23.06 -1.72 5.90
C GLU A 34 23.16 -0.49 4.99
N SER A 35 22.04 -0.05 4.42
CA SER A 35 22.02 1.12 3.52
C SER A 35 22.27 2.46 4.23
N ASN A 36 22.04 2.54 5.55
CA ASN A 36 22.10 3.80 6.33
C ASN A 36 21.29 4.98 5.76
N ILE A 37 20.32 4.72 4.88
CA ILE A 37 19.48 5.75 4.24
C ILE A 37 18.54 6.41 5.25
N TYR A 38 18.08 5.66 6.25
CA TYR A 38 17.03 6.08 7.18
C TYR A 38 17.57 6.21 8.62
N LYS A 39 17.19 7.29 9.31
CA LYS A 39 17.50 7.54 10.74
C LYS A 39 16.99 6.45 11.65
N ASN A 40 15.82 5.89 11.32
CA ASN A 40 15.18 4.82 12.08
C ASN A 40 14.53 3.83 11.10
N THR A 41 15.30 2.81 10.73
CA THR A 41 14.89 1.76 9.80
C THR A 41 13.64 1.01 10.28
N ASP A 42 13.54 0.70 11.57
CA ASP A 42 12.39 -0.01 12.13
C ASP A 42 11.10 0.77 11.99
N LYS A 43 11.13 2.06 12.31
CA LYS A 43 9.98 2.94 12.16
C LYS A 43 9.60 3.08 10.69
N TYR A 44 10.57 3.23 9.80
CA TYR A 44 10.31 3.29 8.36
C TYR A 44 9.63 2.01 7.86
N ILE A 45 10.18 0.84 8.19
CA ILE A 45 9.63 -0.45 7.80
C ILE A 45 8.22 -0.65 8.34
N LYS A 46 8.01 -0.38 9.63
CA LYS A 46 6.72 -0.57 10.29
C LYS A 46 5.63 0.31 9.68
N ILE A 47 5.93 1.59 9.43
CA ILE A 47 4.96 2.51 8.82
C ILE A 47 4.64 2.06 7.39
N ASN A 48 5.64 1.79 6.56
CA ASN A 48 5.39 1.39 5.16
C ASN A 48 4.67 0.05 5.06
N GLY A 49 5.05 -0.92 5.89
CA GLY A 49 4.38 -2.22 5.97
C GLY A 49 2.92 -2.08 6.35
N LEU A 50 2.63 -1.33 7.43
CA LEU A 50 1.26 -1.12 7.91
C LEU A 50 0.42 -0.32 6.92
N SER A 51 0.99 0.74 6.32
CA SER A 51 0.33 1.55 5.31
C SER A 51 -0.09 0.68 4.11
N ASN A 52 0.79 -0.17 3.59
CA ASN A 52 0.44 -1.07 2.48
C ASN A 52 -0.64 -2.09 2.86
N LEU A 53 -0.59 -2.64 4.07
CA LEU A 53 -1.66 -3.51 4.57
C LEU A 53 -3.01 -2.80 4.62
N ILE A 54 -3.06 -1.58 5.17
CA ILE A 54 -4.30 -0.79 5.26
C ILE A 54 -4.86 -0.51 3.86
N LEU A 55 -3.99 -0.08 2.92
CA LEU A 55 -4.41 0.20 1.54
C LEU A 55 -4.96 -1.06 0.85
N GLY A 56 -4.29 -2.20 1.03
CA GLY A 56 -4.76 -3.46 0.48
C GLY A 56 -6.10 -3.91 1.08
N MET A 57 -6.30 -3.76 2.40
CA MET A 57 -7.58 -4.07 3.03
C MET A 57 -8.70 -3.15 2.56
N LEU A 58 -8.46 -1.84 2.43
CA LEU A 58 -9.42 -0.90 1.85
C LEU A 58 -9.74 -1.23 0.39
N GLY A 59 -8.72 -1.62 -0.39
CA GLY A 59 -8.90 -2.03 -1.76
C GLY A 59 -9.75 -3.30 -1.91
N ILE A 60 -9.60 -4.29 -1.01
CA ILE A 60 -10.50 -5.46 -0.96
C ILE A 60 -11.94 -5.01 -0.72
N LEU A 61 -12.18 -4.14 0.27
CA LEU A 61 -13.53 -3.62 0.56
C LEU A 61 -14.11 -2.91 -0.66
N ILE A 62 -13.33 -2.09 -1.35
CA ILE A 62 -13.74 -1.39 -2.57
C ILE A 62 -14.04 -2.37 -3.71
N GLY A 63 -13.22 -3.40 -3.88
CA GLY A 63 -13.45 -4.45 -4.86
C GLY A 63 -14.75 -5.21 -4.60
N ILE A 64 -15.04 -5.54 -3.34
CA ILE A 64 -16.32 -6.15 -2.94
C ILE A 64 -17.48 -5.20 -3.27
N ILE A 65 -17.35 -3.90 -2.98
CA ILE A 65 -18.36 -2.90 -3.34
C ILE A 65 -18.56 -2.85 -4.87
N ASP A 66 -17.50 -2.82 -5.70
CA ASP A 66 -17.62 -2.82 -7.17
C ASP A 66 -18.33 -4.07 -7.71
N TYR A 67 -18.10 -5.21 -7.07
CA TYR A 67 -18.73 -6.48 -7.44
C TYR A 67 -20.25 -6.45 -7.25
N PHE A 68 -20.71 -6.00 -6.09
CA PHE A 68 -22.15 -5.99 -5.75
C PHE A 68 -22.88 -4.73 -6.21
N SER A 69 -22.16 -3.67 -6.56
CA SER A 69 -22.79 -2.39 -6.85
C SER A 69 -23.32 -2.27 -8.29
N ILE A 70 -24.47 -1.60 -8.40
CA ILE A 70 -25.08 -1.12 -9.64
C ILE A 70 -24.42 0.21 -10.09
N PHE A 71 -23.60 0.85 -9.25
CA PHE A 71 -22.85 2.06 -9.60
C PHE A 71 -21.92 1.81 -10.79
N THR A 72 -21.68 2.86 -11.57
CA THR A 72 -20.77 2.79 -12.70
C THR A 72 -19.34 2.60 -12.18
N SER A 73 -18.71 1.50 -12.58
CA SER A 73 -17.36 1.11 -12.11
C SER A 73 -16.28 2.17 -12.35
N LYS A 74 -16.48 3.12 -13.27
CA LYS A 74 -15.58 4.26 -13.48
C LYS A 74 -15.34 5.06 -12.19
N TYR A 75 -16.38 5.32 -11.40
CA TYR A 75 -16.25 6.11 -10.17
C TYR A 75 -15.50 5.34 -9.09
N ILE A 76 -15.70 4.02 -9.04
CA ILE A 76 -15.02 3.15 -8.07
C ILE A 76 -13.52 3.05 -8.40
N VAL A 77 -13.18 2.94 -9.67
CA VAL A 77 -11.78 2.96 -10.13
C VAL A 77 -11.12 4.30 -9.79
N ILE A 78 -11.80 5.43 -10.03
CA ILE A 78 -11.27 6.76 -9.68
C ILE A 78 -11.01 6.86 -8.18
N LEU A 79 -11.93 6.38 -7.33
CA LEU A 79 -11.75 6.35 -5.88
C LEU A 79 -10.52 5.51 -5.48
N PHE A 80 -10.35 4.33 -6.09
CA PHE A 80 -9.21 3.47 -5.81
C PHE A 80 -7.88 4.11 -6.21
N ILE A 81 -7.81 4.76 -7.38
CA ILE A 81 -6.63 5.52 -7.82
C ILE A 81 -6.35 6.67 -6.85
N ALA A 82 -7.37 7.41 -6.40
CA ALA A 82 -7.20 8.49 -5.45
C ALA A 82 -6.57 8.01 -4.13
N LEU A 83 -6.98 6.83 -3.63
CA LEU A 83 -6.37 6.24 -2.43
C LEU A 83 -4.89 5.89 -2.62
N ILE A 84 -4.52 5.34 -3.79
CA ILE A 84 -3.12 5.05 -4.11
C ILE A 84 -2.29 6.34 -4.18
N LEU A 85 -2.85 7.41 -4.75
CA LEU A 85 -2.17 8.71 -4.81
C LEU A 85 -1.97 9.32 -3.42
N VAL A 86 -2.99 9.30 -2.57
CA VAL A 86 -2.89 9.75 -1.17
C VAL A 86 -1.80 8.97 -0.44
N GLN A 87 -1.78 7.64 -0.60
CA GLN A 87 -0.74 6.81 -0.03
C GLN A 87 0.66 7.20 -0.52
N SER A 88 0.82 7.46 -1.82
CA SER A 88 2.09 7.84 -2.41
C SER A 88 2.62 9.16 -1.83
N ILE A 89 1.73 10.11 -1.57
CA ILE A 89 2.06 11.37 -0.90
C ILE A 89 2.49 11.11 0.55
N ILE A 90 1.74 10.29 1.29
CA ILE A 90 2.07 9.90 2.67
C ILE A 90 3.46 9.25 2.70
N HIS A 91 3.74 8.30 1.81
CA HIS A 91 5.04 7.61 1.69
C HIS A 91 6.17 8.60 1.42
N LYS A 92 5.98 9.55 0.50
CA LYS A 92 6.96 10.61 0.21
C LYS A 92 7.28 11.44 1.45
N ILE A 93 6.25 11.86 2.20
CA ILE A 93 6.42 12.65 3.42
C ILE A 93 7.18 11.86 4.49
N ILE A 94 6.78 10.61 4.75
CA ILE A 94 7.44 9.72 5.71
C ILE A 94 8.89 9.48 5.31
N SER A 95 9.15 9.20 4.04
CA SER A 95 10.52 8.97 3.56
C SER A 95 11.37 10.21 3.72
N LYS A 96 10.85 11.41 3.44
CA LYS A 96 11.60 12.67 3.62
C LYS A 96 11.92 12.91 5.10
N ASN A 97 10.96 12.69 5.98
CA ASN A 97 11.13 12.98 7.41
C ASN A 97 12.07 12.00 8.14
N ASN A 98 12.23 10.78 7.63
CA ASN A 98 13.06 9.74 8.24
C ASN A 98 14.40 9.50 7.54
N ARG A 99 14.74 10.25 6.47
CA ARG A 99 16.05 10.14 5.80
C ARG A 99 17.17 10.77 6.64
N ASN A 100 18.38 10.24 6.48
CA ASN A 100 19.61 10.71 7.14
C ASN A 100 20.22 11.98 6.51
N ILE A 101 19.63 12.50 5.43
CA ILE A 101 20.08 13.68 4.69
C ILE A 101 19.43 14.94 5.28
#